data_AF-A0A9C6WAA6-F1
#
_entry.id   AF-A0A9C6WAA6-F1
#
_cell.length_a   1.000
_cell.length_b   1.000
_cell.length_c   1.000
_cell.angle_alpha   90.00
_cell.angle_beta   90.00
_cell.angle_gamma   90.00
#
_symmetry.space_group_name_H-M   'P 1'
#
loop_
_entity.id
_entity.type
_entity.pdbx_description
1 polymer ?
#
loop_
_entity_poly.entity_id
_entity_poly.type
_entity_poly.pdbx_seq_one_letter_code
_entity_poly.pdbx_strand_id
1 'polypeptide(L)'
;MDEFFEHTHIRKEDRIQWVDEHPRKTKDIFQERMFQVEQERQAVIEAGVTDPPPISEESIWIETVGGKRRGRVYGMGEVRDSSMVRPRVDGPITTTSADVLDLRERITILNREVEQHAAKYRDLEDR
;
A
#
# COMPACT_ATOMS: atom_id res chain seq x y z
N MET A 1 -9.65 4.20 -10.34
CA MET A 1 -9.15 2.81 -10.36
C MET A 1 -7.63 2.84 -10.29
N ASP A 2 -7.00 1.90 -9.57
CA ASP A 2 -5.58 2.01 -9.20
C ASP A 2 -4.67 1.88 -10.43
N GLU A 3 -3.85 2.92 -10.69
CA GLU A 3 -2.78 2.84 -11.69
C GLU A 3 -1.89 1.61 -11.44
N PHE A 4 -1.69 1.22 -10.17
CA PHE A 4 -0.92 0.03 -9.81
C PHE A 4 -1.56 -1.26 -10.32
N PHE A 5 -2.89 -1.37 -10.32
CA PHE A 5 -3.58 -2.56 -10.83
C PHE A 5 -3.32 -2.74 -12.32
N GLU A 6 -3.44 -1.66 -13.09
CA GLU A 6 -3.15 -1.67 -14.52
C GLU A 6 -1.66 -1.95 -14.79
N HIS A 7 -0.75 -1.33 -14.04
CA HIS A 7 0.70 -1.55 -14.21
C HIS A 7 1.15 -2.99 -13.92
N THR A 8 0.43 -3.71 -13.05
CA THR A 8 0.78 -5.08 -12.66
C THR A 8 0.09 -6.14 -13.52
N HIS A 9 -1.07 -5.83 -14.11
CA HIS A 9 -1.88 -6.79 -14.85
C HIS A 9 -1.99 -6.51 -16.36
N ILE A 10 -1.36 -5.44 -16.86
CA ILE A 10 -1.23 -5.14 -18.28
C ILE A 10 0.24 -5.32 -18.70
N ARG A 11 0.46 -5.99 -19.82
CA ARG A 11 1.81 -6.22 -20.37
C ARG A 11 2.43 -4.89 -20.82
N LYS A 12 3.69 -4.70 -20.47
CA LYS A 12 4.44 -3.46 -20.73
C LYS A 12 4.61 -3.16 -22.21
N GLU A 13 4.72 -4.20 -23.04
CA GLU A 13 4.95 -4.09 -24.48
C GLU A 13 3.75 -3.45 -25.18
N ASP A 14 2.54 -3.92 -24.89
CA ASP A 14 1.36 -3.54 -25.68
C ASP A 14 0.37 -2.63 -24.95
N ARG A 15 0.51 -2.34 -23.64
CA ARG A 15 -0.37 -1.49 -22.78
C ARG A 15 -1.90 -1.75 -22.88
N ILE A 16 -2.31 -2.71 -23.70
CA ILE A 16 -3.69 -3.06 -24.03
C ILE A 16 -3.87 -4.57 -23.80
N GLN A 17 -2.78 -5.34 -23.80
CA GLN A 17 -2.82 -6.78 -23.55
C GLN A 17 -2.75 -7.08 -22.05
N TRP A 18 -3.79 -7.75 -21.54
CA TRP A 18 -3.82 -8.27 -20.19
C TRP A 18 -2.81 -9.42 -19.99
N VAL A 19 -2.22 -9.49 -18.80
CA VAL A 19 -1.33 -10.59 -18.41
C VAL A 19 -2.12 -11.90 -18.36
N ASP A 20 -3.33 -11.86 -17.79
CA ASP A 20 -4.22 -12.99 -17.59
C ASP A 20 -5.69 -12.61 -17.83
N GLU A 21 -6.54 -13.62 -17.97
CA GLU A 21 -7.98 -13.47 -18.19
C GLU A 21 -8.73 -13.02 -16.93
N HIS A 22 -8.26 -13.39 -15.73
CA HIS A 22 -8.93 -13.05 -14.48
C HIS A 22 -8.94 -11.52 -14.21
N PRO A 23 -7.81 -10.80 -14.28
CA PRO A 23 -7.79 -9.34 -14.14
C PRO A 23 -8.66 -8.62 -15.17
N ARG A 24 -8.66 -9.12 -16.42
CA ARG A 24 -9.52 -8.59 -17.51
C ARG A 24 -10.99 -8.68 -17.12
N LYS A 25 -11.46 -9.88 -16.77
CA LYS A 25 -12.85 -10.11 -16.34
C LYS A 25 -13.24 -9.27 -15.13
N THR A 26 -12.36 -9.16 -14.14
CA THR A 26 -12.62 -8.33 -12.96
C THR A 26 -12.81 -6.86 -13.33
N LYS A 27 -11.99 -6.32 -14.25
CA LYS A 27 -12.16 -4.94 -14.72
C LYS A 27 -13.45 -4.77 -15.52
N ASP A 28 -13.80 -5.72 -16.38
CA ASP A 28 -15.03 -5.66 -17.17
C ASP A 28 -16.27 -5.65 -16.25
N ILE A 29 -16.32 -6.54 -15.25
CA ILE A 29 -17.41 -6.57 -14.24
C ILE A 29 -17.47 -5.27 -13.45
N PHE A 30 -16.32 -4.72 -13.06
CA PHE A 30 -16.27 -3.46 -12.34
C PHE A 30 -16.84 -2.30 -13.16
N GLN A 31 -16.47 -2.20 -14.44
CA GLN A 31 -17.00 -1.18 -15.35
C GLN A 31 -18.50 -1.33 -15.55
N GLU A 32 -18.99 -2.56 -15.67
CA GLU A 32 -20.42 -2.83 -15.77
C GLU A 32 -21.17 -2.39 -14.49
N ARG A 33 -20.63 -2.68 -13.30
CA ARG A 33 -21.23 -2.25 -12.03
C ARG A 33 -21.20 -0.73 -11.87
N MET A 34 -20.12 -0.06 -12.24
CA MET A 34 -20.04 1.41 -12.26
C MET A 34 -21.14 2.02 -13.14
N PHE A 35 -21.34 1.45 -14.34
CA PHE A 35 -22.38 1.93 -15.25
C PHE A 35 -23.80 1.71 -14.71
N GLN A 36 -24.06 0.58 -14.06
CA GLN A 36 -25.34 0.32 -13.38
C GLN A 36 -25.61 1.33 -12.27
N VAL A 37 -24.64 1.56 -11.38
CA VAL A 37 -24.79 2.49 -10.25
C VAL A 37 -24.97 3.94 -10.73
N GLU A 38 -24.28 4.34 -11.80
CA GLU A 38 -24.48 5.66 -12.39
C GLU A 38 -25.90 5.83 -12.98
N GLN A 39 -26.43 4.79 -13.64
CA GLN A 39 -27.81 4.81 -14.13
C GLN A 39 -28.83 4.87 -13.00
N GLU A 40 -28.64 4.08 -11.94
CA GLU A 40 -29.51 4.11 -10.75
C GLU A 40 -29.49 5.50 -10.10
N ARG A 41 -28.30 6.12 -9.98
CA ARG A 41 -28.16 7.47 -9.47
C ARG A 41 -28.86 8.50 -10.37
N GLN A 42 -28.72 8.38 -11.68
CA GLN A 42 -29.39 9.25 -12.64
C GLN A 42 -30.92 9.13 -12.53
N ALA A 43 -31.45 7.92 -12.39
CA ALA A 43 -32.88 7.69 -12.18
C ALA A 43 -33.38 8.33 -10.85
N VAL A 44 -32.58 8.31 -9.80
CA VAL A 44 -32.88 8.96 -8.51
C VAL A 44 -32.93 10.49 -8.65
N ILE A 45 -32.02 11.08 -9.43
CA ILE A 45 -32.03 12.52 -9.77
C ILE A 45 -33.31 12.86 -10.53
N GLU A 46 -33.66 12.06 -11.54
CA GLU A 46 -34.87 12.24 -12.34
C GLU A 46 -36.16 12.10 -11.51
N ALA A 47 -36.14 11.27 -10.46
CA ALA A 47 -37.22 11.15 -9.49
C ALA A 47 -37.34 12.37 -8.53
N GLY A 48 -36.49 13.38 -8.69
CA GLY A 48 -36.56 14.65 -7.94
C GLY A 48 -35.68 14.71 -6.70
N VAL A 49 -34.78 13.75 -6.49
CA VAL A 49 -33.79 13.81 -5.41
C VAL A 49 -32.69 14.80 -5.79
N THR A 50 -32.56 15.86 -5.00
CA THR A 50 -31.68 17.01 -5.29
C THR A 50 -30.22 16.76 -4.90
N ASP A 51 -29.96 15.81 -4.01
CA ASP A 51 -28.63 15.46 -3.53
C ASP A 51 -28.52 13.93 -3.36
N PRO A 52 -28.39 13.18 -4.47
CA PRO A 52 -28.17 11.75 -4.39
C PRO A 52 -26.78 11.44 -3.82
N PRO A 53 -26.63 10.35 -3.06
CA PRO A 53 -25.36 9.98 -2.45
C PRO A 53 -24.24 9.84 -3.51
N PRO A 54 -23.00 10.21 -3.16
CA PRO A 54 -21.87 10.09 -4.06
C PRO A 54 -21.55 8.62 -4.35
N ILE A 55 -21.18 8.33 -5.59
CA ILE A 55 -20.74 7.01 -6.00
C ILE A 55 -19.31 6.80 -5.51
N SER A 56 -19.11 5.82 -4.64
CA SER A 56 -17.79 5.44 -4.15
C SER A 56 -17.20 4.36 -5.06
N GLU A 57 -16.24 4.76 -5.89
CA GLU A 57 -15.50 3.84 -6.76
C GLU A 57 -14.85 2.70 -5.97
N GLU A 58 -14.29 3.01 -4.79
CA GLU A 58 -13.70 2.04 -3.87
C GLU A 58 -14.72 1.02 -3.38
N SER A 59 -15.91 1.46 -2.98
CA SER A 59 -16.96 0.54 -2.50
C SER A 59 -17.39 -0.43 -3.58
N ILE A 60 -17.56 0.06 -4.81
CA ILE A 60 -17.93 -0.76 -5.97
C ILE A 60 -16.80 -1.75 -6.30
N TRP A 61 -15.54 -1.32 -6.27
CA TRP A 61 -14.41 -2.21 -6.49
C TRP A 61 -14.33 -3.31 -5.44
N ILE A 62 -14.45 -2.96 -4.15
CA ILE A 62 -14.47 -3.92 -3.04
C ILE A 62 -15.57 -4.94 -3.24
N GLU A 63 -16.78 -4.52 -3.61
CA GLU A 63 -17.88 -5.42 -3.90
C GLU A 63 -17.56 -6.35 -5.08
N THR A 64 -17.07 -5.80 -6.20
CA THR A 64 -16.71 -6.57 -7.40
C THR A 64 -15.69 -7.65 -7.13
N VAL A 65 -14.66 -7.38 -6.31
CA VAL A 65 -13.59 -8.34 -6.01
C VAL A 65 -13.94 -9.29 -4.84
N GLY A 66 -15.16 -9.21 -4.32
CA GLY A 66 -15.66 -10.10 -3.26
C GLY A 66 -15.22 -9.72 -1.85
N GLY A 67 -14.98 -8.44 -1.62
CA GLY A 67 -14.71 -7.87 -0.32
C GLY A 67 -13.25 -7.88 0.11
N LYS A 68 -13.03 -7.49 1.38
CA LYS A 68 -11.74 -7.44 2.04
C LYS A 68 -11.38 -8.81 2.62
N ARG A 69 -10.19 -9.31 2.31
CA ARG A 69 -9.62 -10.54 2.89
C ARG A 69 -8.36 -10.21 3.67
N ARG A 70 -8.36 -10.51 4.97
CA ARG A 70 -7.23 -10.24 5.90
C ARG A 70 -6.70 -8.80 5.83
N GLY A 71 -7.59 -7.80 5.79
CA GLY A 71 -7.14 -6.41 5.71
C GLY A 71 -6.92 -5.89 4.28
N ARG A 72 -6.94 -6.77 3.27
CA ARG A 72 -6.50 -6.44 1.91
C ARG A 72 -7.60 -6.65 0.88
N VAL A 73 -7.58 -5.82 -0.14
CA VAL A 73 -8.49 -5.87 -1.29
C VAL A 73 -7.65 -6.15 -2.54
N TYR A 74 -8.13 -7.05 -3.39
CA TYR A 74 -7.42 -7.41 -4.63
C TYR A 74 -7.22 -6.16 -5.49
N GLY A 75 -5.99 -5.97 -6.00
CA GLY A 75 -5.63 -4.79 -6.79
C GLY A 75 -5.42 -3.48 -6.01
N MET A 76 -5.94 -3.35 -4.78
CA MET A 76 -5.81 -2.13 -3.96
C MET A 76 -4.82 -2.27 -2.77
N GLY A 77 -4.49 -3.50 -2.37
CA GLY A 77 -3.59 -3.70 -1.21
C GLY A 77 -4.32 -3.52 0.13
N GLU A 78 -3.66 -2.95 1.13
CA GLU A 78 -4.28 -2.73 2.45
C GLU A 78 -5.28 -1.57 2.42
N VAL A 79 -6.55 -1.88 2.67
CA VAL A 79 -7.61 -0.89 2.80
C VAL A 79 -7.91 -0.70 4.29
N ARG A 80 -7.56 0.46 4.82
CA ARG A 80 -7.84 0.80 6.23
C ARG A 80 -9.31 1.15 6.33
N ASP A 81 -10.05 0.49 7.22
CA ASP A 81 -11.40 0.94 7.52
C ASP A 81 -11.28 2.31 8.18
N SER A 82 -11.92 3.35 7.63
CA SER A 82 -11.90 4.70 8.21
C SER A 82 -12.40 4.75 9.66
N SER A 83 -13.12 3.71 10.11
CA SER A 83 -13.58 3.54 11.49
C SER A 83 -12.58 2.82 12.41
N MET A 84 -11.59 2.11 11.87
CA MET A 84 -10.52 1.50 12.64
C MET A 84 -9.36 2.49 12.76
N VAL A 85 -9.50 3.45 13.67
CA VAL A 85 -8.34 4.03 14.34
C VAL A 85 -7.67 2.88 15.11
N ARG A 86 -6.80 2.14 14.44
CA ARG A 86 -5.77 1.38 15.15
C ARG A 86 -5.08 2.40 16.06
N PRO A 87 -4.87 2.11 17.35
CA PRO A 87 -3.91 2.88 18.13
C PRO A 87 -2.67 3.01 17.26
N ARG A 88 -2.14 4.22 17.14
CA ARG A 88 -0.81 4.40 16.54
C ARG A 88 0.09 3.42 17.31
N VAL A 89 0.48 2.33 16.66
CA VAL A 89 1.78 1.76 16.95
C VAL A 89 2.68 2.83 16.37
N ASP A 90 3.31 3.61 17.24
CA ASP A 90 4.26 4.61 16.82
C ASP A 90 5.26 3.97 15.85
N GLY A 91 5.34 4.55 14.64
CA GLY A 91 6.49 4.47 13.76
C GLY A 91 6.25 3.82 12.39
N PRO A 92 6.30 4.59 11.29
CA PRO A 92 7.48 4.56 10.45
C PRO A 92 8.64 5.15 11.25
N ILE A 93 9.75 4.45 11.40
CA ILE A 93 10.99 5.09 11.84
C ILE A 93 11.41 6.00 10.69
N THR A 94 10.88 7.22 10.64
CA THR A 94 11.54 8.31 9.94
C THR A 94 12.77 8.62 10.77
N THR A 95 13.84 7.86 10.57
CA THR A 95 15.15 8.15 11.18
C THR A 95 15.50 9.56 10.75
N THR A 96 15.43 10.50 11.70
CA THR A 96 15.72 11.90 11.41
C THR A 96 17.22 12.01 11.14
N SER A 97 17.65 13.04 10.41
CA SER A 97 19.09 13.23 10.15
C SER A 97 19.92 13.28 11.44
N ALA A 98 19.33 13.72 12.56
CA ALA A 98 19.95 13.68 13.88
C ALA A 98 20.17 12.25 14.40
N ASP A 99 19.17 11.37 14.24
CA ASP A 99 19.26 9.96 14.64
C ASP A 99 20.34 9.22 13.82
N VAL A 100 20.48 9.55 12.53
CA VAL A 100 21.56 9.01 11.68
C VAL A 100 22.93 9.46 12.17
N LEU A 101 23.07 10.71 12.64
CA LEU A 101 24.34 11.22 13.16
C LEU A 101 24.71 10.57 14.51
N ASP A 102 23.75 10.41 15.41
CA ASP A 102 23.94 9.73 16.70
C ASP A 102 24.36 8.25 16.49
N LEU A 103 23.68 7.56 15.57
CA LEU A 103 24.04 6.18 15.23
C LEU A 103 25.44 6.08 14.62
N ARG A 104 25.83 7.03 13.77
CA ARG A 104 27.19 7.07 13.19
C ARG A 104 28.25 7.26 14.28
N GLU A 105 28.01 8.16 15.22
CA GLU A 105 28.93 8.40 16.33
C GLU A 105 29.08 7.15 17.22
N ARG A 106 27.98 6.48 17.56
CA ARG A 106 28.01 5.23 18.33
C ARG A 106 28.77 4.12 17.61
N ILE A 107 28.60 3.99 16.29
CA ILE A 107 29.35 3.02 15.48
C ILE A 107 30.85 3.33 15.51
N THR A 108 31.24 4.61 15.40
CA THR A 108 32.66 5.01 15.47
C THR A 108 33.29 4.70 16.83
N ILE A 109 32.56 4.95 17.92
CA ILE A 109 33.02 4.63 19.28
C ILE A 109 33.22 3.12 19.43
N LEU A 110 32.22 2.33 19.04
CA LEU A 110 32.27 0.88 19.19
C LEU A 110 33.43 0.25 18.40
N ASN A 111 33.67 0.72 17.17
CA ASN A 111 34.78 0.24 16.34
C ASN A 111 36.14 0.50 17.00
N ARG A 112 36.30 1.67 17.62
CA ARG A 112 37.54 2.01 18.34
C ARG A 112 37.74 1.09 19.55
N GLU A 113 36.68 0.77 20.29
CA GLU A 113 36.76 -0.18 21.40
C GLU A 113 37.15 -1.58 20.90
N VAL A 114 36.54 -2.06 19.82
CA VAL A 114 36.89 -3.35 19.21
C VAL A 114 38.37 -3.41 18.82
N GLU A 115 38.90 -2.35 18.21
CA GLU A 115 40.32 -2.28 17.85
C GLU A 115 41.24 -2.28 19.07
N GLN A 116 40.88 -1.56 20.14
CA GLN A 116 41.64 -1.57 21.39
C GLN A 116 41.64 -2.95 22.05
N HIS A 117 40.49 -3.63 22.07
CA HIS A 117 40.40 -4.99 22.56
C HIS A 117 41.27 -5.93 21.71
N ALA A 118 41.21 -5.84 20.38
CA ALA A 118 42.03 -6.64 19.48
C ALA A 118 43.54 -6.38 19.66
N ALA A 119 43.95 -5.13 19.88
CA ALA A 119 45.34 -4.79 20.21
C ALA A 119 45.77 -5.40 21.55
N LYS A 120 44.93 -5.28 22.58
CA LYS A 120 45.20 -5.85 23.91
C LYS A 120 45.34 -7.37 23.89
N TYR A 121 44.58 -8.07 23.06
CA TYR A 121 44.73 -9.53 22.90
C TYR A 121 46.04 -9.89 22.20
N ARG A 122 46.47 -9.13 21.18
CA ARG A 122 47.78 -9.35 20.52
C ARG A 122 48.95 -9.16 21.47
N ASP A 123 48.93 -8.10 22.29
CA ASP A 123 49.98 -7.84 23.28
C ASP A 123 50.06 -8.93 24.38
N LEU A 124 48.98 -9.67 24.60
CA LEU A 124 48.95 -10.81 25.54
C LEU A 124 49.40 -12.13 24.89
N GLU A 125 49.26 -12.29 23.57
CA GLU A 125 49.77 -13.45 22.82
C GLU A 125 51.30 -13.36 22.57
N ASP A 126 51.84 -12.14 22.46
CA ASP A 126 53.27 -11.90 22.20
C ASP A 126 54.16 -11.95 23.47
N ARG A 127 53.63 -12.38 24.62
CA ARG A 127 54.30 -12.41 25.93
C ARG A 127 54.43 -13.82 26.49
#